data_AF-A0A9P0TM54-F1
#
_entry.id   AF-A0A9P0TM54-F1
#
_cell.length_a   1.000
_cell.length_b   1.000
_cell.length_c   1.000
_cell.angle_alpha   90.00
_cell.angle_beta   90.00
_cell.angle_gamma   90.00
#
_symmetry.space_group_name_H-M   'P 1'
#
loop_
_entity.id
_entity.type
_entity.pdbx_description
1 polymer ?
#
loop_
_entity_poly.entity_id
_entity_poly.type
_entity_poly.pdbx_seq_one_letter_code
_entity_poly.pdbx_strand_id
1 'polypeptide(L)'
;MADEATSDCLFERLRLHQQRAPDSTEVARAITARINSRLTSHDKHVRQCTLEKLWNKQTGAIQMLLSILETSRDVATSTYITSILREALCLKQGKGKKCSANNIARQQCCQHLISLNGTQVMLRTIITTHGKRDGNVGTELMLHDLVWILAALSPKDTKFAMKVRMLGCVRTMHLILKGHFTDNKLIFPLLVIMKQLAKNPVTTSILIRDGAITTYERVLVSLGFIPTARLRLCLDAIDYFSKNS
;
A
#
# COMPACT_ATOMS: atom_id res chain seq x y z
N MET A 1 -12.71 -22.51 17.02
CA MET A 1 -11.84 -22.72 18.21
C MET A 1 -10.39 -23.04 17.83
N ALA A 2 -10.09 -24.09 17.05
CA ALA A 2 -8.70 -24.42 16.67
C ALA A 2 -8.00 -23.34 15.82
N ASP A 3 -8.74 -22.73 14.88
CA ASP A 3 -8.18 -21.66 14.04
C ASP A 3 -7.90 -20.37 14.80
N GLU A 4 -8.74 -20.03 15.76
CA GLU A 4 -8.57 -18.84 16.60
C GLU A 4 -7.33 -18.98 17.48
N ALA A 5 -7.15 -20.13 18.14
CA ALA A 5 -5.96 -20.47 18.91
C ALA A 5 -4.67 -20.45 18.04
N THR A 6 -4.78 -20.84 16.77
CA THR A 6 -3.64 -20.78 15.83
C THR A 6 -3.29 -19.34 15.46
N SER A 7 -4.28 -18.48 15.20
CA SER A 7 -4.03 -17.05 14.95
C SER A 7 -3.37 -16.40 16.17
N ASP A 8 -3.88 -16.66 17.37
CA ASP A 8 -3.33 -16.09 18.61
C ASP A 8 -1.89 -16.52 18.86
N CYS A 9 -1.58 -17.80 18.65
CA CYS A 9 -0.22 -18.30 18.71
C CYS A 9 0.73 -17.57 17.74
N LEU A 10 0.27 -17.28 16.51
CA LEU A 10 1.11 -16.60 15.51
C LEU A 10 1.40 -15.14 15.88
N PHE A 11 0.40 -14.39 16.34
CA PHE A 11 0.60 -13.01 16.76
C PHE A 11 1.42 -12.91 18.05
N GLU A 12 1.25 -13.85 18.98
CA GLU A 12 2.09 -13.91 20.19
C GLU A 12 3.54 -14.26 19.84
N ARG A 13 3.78 -15.21 18.93
CA ARG A 13 5.14 -15.49 18.43
C ARG A 13 5.77 -14.29 17.73
N LEU A 14 4.98 -13.52 16.97
CA LEU A 14 5.45 -12.28 16.34
C LEU A 14 5.87 -11.25 17.39
N ARG A 15 5.07 -11.13 18.46
CA ARG A 15 5.35 -10.25 19.60
C ARG A 15 6.63 -10.64 20.34
N LEU A 16 6.78 -11.92 20.64
CA LEU A 16 7.99 -12.45 21.28
C LEU A 16 9.23 -12.24 20.41
N HIS A 17 9.12 -12.41 19.09
CA HIS A 17 10.22 -12.14 18.17
C HIS A 17 10.65 -10.67 18.21
N GLN A 18 9.70 -9.72 18.24
CA GLN A 18 10.03 -8.30 18.36
C GLN A 18 10.79 -7.97 19.65
N GLN A 19 10.52 -8.68 20.76
CA GLN A 19 11.13 -8.42 22.06
C GLN A 19 12.51 -9.06 22.27
N ARG A 20 12.84 -10.16 21.56
CA ARG A 20 13.99 -11.03 21.88
C ARG A 20 15.21 -10.93 20.94
N ALA A 21 15.35 -9.79 20.25
CA ALA A 21 16.38 -9.49 19.23
C ALA A 21 15.97 -9.87 17.79
N PRO A 22 16.01 -8.91 16.84
CA PRO A 22 15.45 -9.02 15.49
C PRO A 22 16.29 -9.82 14.48
N ASP A 23 17.39 -10.45 14.90
CA ASP A 23 18.35 -11.05 13.96
C ASP A 23 17.92 -12.40 13.35
N SER A 24 16.85 -13.02 13.87
CA SER A 24 16.32 -14.26 13.30
C SER A 24 15.38 -13.99 12.12
N THR A 25 15.96 -13.60 10.99
CA THR A 25 15.24 -13.34 9.72
C THR A 25 14.38 -14.53 9.28
N GLU A 26 14.82 -15.77 9.55
CA GLU A 26 14.06 -16.99 9.23
C GLU A 26 12.78 -17.12 10.05
N VAL A 27 12.81 -16.78 11.34
CA VAL A 27 11.62 -16.82 12.20
C VAL A 27 10.61 -15.76 11.77
N ALA A 28 11.04 -14.54 11.48
CA ALA A 28 10.18 -13.49 10.93
C ALA A 28 9.53 -13.93 9.61
N ARG A 29 10.31 -14.52 8.71
CA ARG A 29 9.83 -15.03 7.42
C ARG A 29 8.80 -16.14 7.60
N ALA A 30 9.05 -17.12 8.47
CA ALA A 30 8.14 -18.23 8.71
C ALA A 30 6.80 -17.77 9.32
N ILE A 31 6.84 -16.86 10.29
CA ILE A 31 5.63 -16.33 10.93
C ILE A 31 4.82 -15.50 9.91
N THR A 32 5.46 -14.56 9.22
CA THR A 32 4.77 -13.70 8.23
C THR A 32 4.24 -14.51 7.05
N ALA A 33 4.97 -15.51 6.55
CA ALA A 33 4.48 -16.43 5.52
C ALA A 33 3.22 -17.18 5.97
N ARG A 34 3.18 -17.65 7.22
CA ARG A 34 2.03 -18.39 7.77
C ARG A 34 0.82 -17.50 8.06
N ILE A 35 1.02 -16.23 8.44
CA ILE A 35 -0.08 -15.26 8.51
C ILE A 35 -0.62 -14.97 7.11
N ASN A 36 0.27 -14.78 6.13
CA ASN A 36 -0.12 -14.51 4.75
C ASN A 36 -0.88 -15.68 4.11
N SER A 37 -0.49 -16.94 4.38
CA SER A 37 -1.20 -18.12 3.89
C SER A 37 -2.62 -18.21 4.46
N ARG A 38 -2.84 -17.82 5.72
CA ARG A 38 -4.18 -17.76 6.31
C ARG A 38 -5.05 -16.67 5.68
N LEU A 39 -4.48 -15.51 5.34
CA LEU A 39 -5.21 -14.43 4.66
C LEU A 39 -5.55 -14.74 3.20
N THR A 40 -4.75 -15.60 2.57
CA THR A 40 -4.95 -16.06 1.18
C THR A 40 -5.71 -17.38 1.10
N SER A 41 -6.07 -17.98 2.23
CA SER A 41 -6.85 -19.21 2.32
C SER A 41 -8.20 -19.10 1.59
N HIS A 42 -8.63 -20.21 1.00
CA HIS A 42 -9.97 -20.36 0.43
C HIS A 42 -11.06 -20.39 1.51
N ASP A 43 -10.68 -20.72 2.75
CA ASP A 43 -11.58 -20.69 3.90
C ASP A 43 -11.82 -19.23 4.35
N LYS A 44 -13.08 -18.81 4.20
CA LYS A 44 -13.53 -17.45 4.58
C LYS A 44 -13.45 -17.21 6.08
N HIS A 45 -13.68 -18.23 6.90
CA HIS A 45 -13.65 -18.11 8.35
C HIS A 45 -12.21 -17.90 8.82
N VAL A 46 -11.26 -18.71 8.36
CA VAL A 46 -9.82 -18.57 8.65
C VAL A 46 -9.33 -17.17 8.28
N ARG A 47 -9.69 -16.70 7.09
CA ARG A 47 -9.33 -15.36 6.61
C ARG A 47 -9.94 -14.27 7.48
N GLN A 48 -11.23 -14.35 7.80
CA GLN A 48 -11.93 -13.33 8.58
C GLN A 48 -11.39 -13.27 10.02
N CYS A 49 -11.18 -14.40 10.69
CA CYS A 49 -10.59 -14.43 12.04
C CYS A 49 -9.18 -13.84 12.06
N THR A 50 -8.38 -14.08 11.01
CA THR A 50 -7.04 -13.49 10.91
C THR A 50 -7.12 -11.97 10.68
N LEU A 51 -8.07 -11.48 9.88
CA LEU A 51 -8.31 -10.05 9.68
C LEU A 51 -8.81 -9.35 10.94
N GLU A 52 -9.67 -9.98 11.74
CA GLU A 52 -10.17 -9.43 12.99
C GLU A 52 -9.04 -9.19 14.01
N LYS A 53 -8.05 -10.09 14.07
CA LYS A 53 -6.85 -9.87 14.89
C LYS A 53 -6.02 -8.69 14.37
N LEU A 54 -5.88 -8.54 13.04
CA LEU A 54 -5.19 -7.38 12.44
C LEU A 54 -5.91 -6.05 12.69
N TRP A 55 -7.25 -6.04 12.69
CA TRP A 55 -8.04 -4.83 12.94
C TRP A 55 -8.19 -4.51 14.43
N ASN A 56 -8.01 -5.49 15.32
CA ASN A 56 -8.02 -5.25 16.75
C ASN A 56 -6.71 -4.57 17.19
N LYS A 57 -6.80 -3.28 17.53
CA LYS A 57 -5.67 -2.47 18.01
C LYS A 57 -4.96 -3.05 19.25
N GLN A 58 -5.68 -3.77 20.11
CA GLN A 58 -5.11 -4.34 21.34
C GLN A 58 -4.06 -5.42 21.05
N THR A 59 -4.10 -6.04 19.86
CA THR A 59 -3.11 -7.06 19.49
C THR A 59 -1.74 -6.47 19.16
N GLY A 60 -1.67 -5.16 18.86
CA GLY A 60 -0.44 -4.52 18.37
C GLY A 60 0.03 -5.03 16.99
N ALA A 61 -0.75 -5.86 16.30
CA ALA A 61 -0.31 -6.57 15.10
C ALA A 61 0.20 -5.65 13.99
N ILE A 62 -0.53 -4.56 13.70
CA ILE A 62 -0.12 -3.59 12.68
C ILE A 62 1.20 -2.90 13.05
N GLN A 63 1.38 -2.55 14.33
CA GLN A 63 2.62 -1.93 14.80
C GLN A 63 3.81 -2.87 14.68
N MET A 64 3.63 -4.15 15.04
CA MET A 64 4.67 -5.18 14.89
C MET A 64 5.07 -5.38 13.43
N LEU A 65 4.08 -5.52 12.54
CA LEU A 65 4.32 -5.68 11.11
C LEU A 65 5.06 -4.48 10.50
N LEU A 66 4.68 -3.25 10.87
CA LEU A 66 5.39 -2.04 10.43
C LEU A 66 6.83 -2.00 10.94
N SER A 67 7.06 -2.32 12.21
CA SER A 67 8.39 -2.34 12.81
C SER A 67 9.32 -3.37 12.15
N ILE A 68 8.79 -4.56 11.84
CA ILE A 68 9.55 -5.59 11.12
C ILE A 68 9.81 -5.15 9.68
N LEU A 69 8.83 -4.57 8.98
CA LEU A 69 9.02 -4.08 7.61
C LEU A 69 10.08 -2.98 7.53
N GLU A 70 10.12 -2.08 8.50
CA GLU A 70 11.08 -0.96 8.54
C GLU A 70 12.52 -1.43 8.78
N THR A 71 12.70 -2.52 9.52
CA THR A 71 14.02 -3.05 9.89
C THR A 71 14.51 -4.21 9.02
N SER A 72 13.59 -4.91 8.34
CA SER A 72 13.91 -6.08 7.54
C SER A 72 14.64 -5.73 6.24
N ARG A 73 15.74 -6.44 5.99
CA ARG A 73 16.44 -6.45 4.68
C ARG A 73 16.02 -7.63 3.80
N ASP A 74 15.20 -8.54 4.34
CA ASP A 74 14.77 -9.75 3.65
C ASP A 74 13.56 -9.46 2.75
N VAL A 75 13.76 -9.59 1.43
CA VAL A 75 12.72 -9.30 0.43
C VAL A 75 11.49 -10.18 0.62
N ALA A 76 11.66 -11.46 0.98
CA ALA A 76 10.54 -12.37 1.17
C ALA A 76 9.65 -11.93 2.35
N THR A 77 10.25 -11.64 3.49
CA THR A 77 9.55 -11.11 4.67
C THR A 77 8.83 -9.81 4.35
N SER A 78 9.50 -8.86 3.69
CA SER A 78 8.86 -7.59 3.31
C SER A 78 7.69 -7.80 2.36
N THR A 79 7.82 -8.72 1.40
CA THR A 79 6.73 -9.08 0.47
C THR A 79 5.53 -9.70 1.20
N TYR A 80 5.76 -10.60 2.16
CA TYR A 80 4.67 -11.16 2.97
C TYR A 80 3.99 -10.09 3.80
N ILE A 81 4.74 -9.17 4.41
CA ILE A 81 4.17 -8.09 5.21
C ILE A 81 3.35 -7.13 4.34
N THR A 82 3.85 -6.72 3.17
CA THR A 82 3.07 -5.85 2.26
C THR A 82 1.81 -6.54 1.78
N SER A 83 1.84 -7.85 1.50
CA SER A 83 0.65 -8.63 1.14
C SER A 83 -0.37 -8.68 2.28
N ILE A 84 0.08 -8.94 3.52
CA ILE A 84 -0.77 -8.91 4.73
C ILE A 84 -1.43 -7.53 4.89
N LEU A 85 -0.65 -6.46 4.80
CA LEU A 85 -1.15 -5.09 4.93
C LEU A 85 -2.13 -4.74 3.81
N ARG A 86 -1.88 -5.20 2.57
CA ARG A 86 -2.82 -5.00 1.46
C ARG A 86 -4.16 -5.65 1.75
N GLU A 87 -4.19 -6.88 2.26
CA GLU A 87 -5.44 -7.57 2.63
C GLU A 87 -6.19 -6.87 3.79
N ALA A 88 -5.42 -6.33 4.75
CA ALA A 88 -5.96 -5.62 5.90
C ALA A 88 -6.51 -4.22 5.57
N LEU A 89 -5.99 -3.55 4.53
CA LEU A 89 -6.29 -2.14 4.24
C LEU A 89 -7.13 -1.94 2.97
N CYS A 90 -6.91 -2.78 1.95
CA CYS A 90 -7.50 -2.59 0.62
C CYS A 90 -8.77 -3.41 0.43
N LEU A 91 -9.67 -2.89 -0.41
CA LEU A 91 -10.83 -3.65 -0.90
C LEU A 91 -10.42 -4.38 -2.19
N LYS A 92 -10.69 -5.68 -2.29
CA LYS A 92 -10.52 -6.40 -3.56
C LYS A 92 -11.54 -5.86 -4.57
N GLN A 93 -11.06 -5.31 -5.70
CA GLN A 93 -11.93 -4.94 -6.80
C GLN A 93 -12.64 -6.20 -7.34
N GLY A 94 -13.96 -6.11 -7.56
CA GLY A 94 -14.72 -7.15 -8.27
C GLY A 94 -15.74 -7.98 -7.45
N LYS A 95 -15.95 -7.70 -6.16
CA LYS A 95 -17.09 -8.30 -5.43
C LYS A 95 -17.88 -7.20 -4.71
N GLY A 96 -19.00 -6.81 -5.33
CA GLY A 96 -19.89 -5.76 -4.85
C GLY A 96 -20.33 -5.97 -3.39
N LYS A 97 -20.61 -4.84 -2.72
CA LYS A 97 -21.43 -4.73 -1.48
C LYS A 97 -21.29 -5.88 -0.48
N LYS A 98 -20.09 -6.24 0.00
CA LYS A 98 -19.97 -7.23 1.10
C LYS A 98 -19.38 -6.62 2.37
N CYS A 99 -20.30 -6.42 3.32
CA CYS A 99 -20.17 -6.03 4.73
C CYS A 99 -19.66 -4.60 4.99
N SER A 100 -20.60 -3.69 5.31
CA SER A 100 -20.32 -2.33 5.82
C SER A 100 -19.33 -2.35 7.00
N ALA A 101 -19.46 -3.32 7.91
CA ALA A 101 -18.56 -3.50 9.06
C ALA A 101 -17.08 -3.72 8.66
N ASN A 102 -16.84 -4.54 7.63
CA ASN A 102 -15.50 -4.80 7.10
C ASN A 102 -14.89 -3.54 6.43
N ASN A 103 -15.73 -2.61 5.96
CA ASN A 103 -15.27 -1.33 5.44
C ASN A 103 -14.88 -0.39 6.59
N ILE A 104 -15.68 -0.34 7.66
CA ILE A 104 -15.38 0.44 8.87
C ILE A 104 -14.07 -0.03 9.51
N ALA A 105 -13.89 -1.35 9.70
CA ALA A 105 -12.67 -1.90 10.28
C ALA A 105 -11.42 -1.58 9.43
N ARG A 106 -11.52 -1.66 8.11
CA ARG A 106 -10.45 -1.23 7.19
C ARG A 106 -10.14 0.25 7.31
N GLN A 107 -11.16 1.10 7.40
CA GLN A 107 -10.97 2.54 7.56
C GLN A 107 -10.28 2.86 8.89
N GLN A 108 -10.71 2.24 9.99
CA GLN A 108 -10.08 2.37 11.30
C GLN A 108 -8.64 1.86 11.27
N CYS A 109 -8.37 0.75 10.59
CA CYS A 109 -7.03 0.21 10.39
C CYS A 109 -6.14 1.16 9.58
N CYS A 110 -6.66 1.78 8.51
CA CYS A 110 -5.93 2.81 7.76
C CYS A 110 -5.55 3.99 8.66
N GLN A 111 -6.50 4.50 9.46
CA GLN A 111 -6.24 5.61 10.38
C GLN A 111 -5.22 5.25 11.46
N HIS A 112 -5.30 4.03 12.00
CA HIS A 112 -4.32 3.53 12.96
C HIS A 112 -2.92 3.44 12.35
N LEU A 113 -2.80 2.88 11.13
CA LEU A 113 -1.54 2.80 10.42
C LEU A 113 -0.95 4.20 10.14
N ILE A 114 -1.79 5.17 9.75
CA ILE A 114 -1.36 6.57 9.56
C ILE A 114 -0.83 7.16 10.87
N SER A 115 -1.49 6.90 12.00
CA SER A 115 -1.04 7.38 13.33
C SER A 115 0.29 6.78 13.77
N LEU A 116 0.65 5.61 13.25
CA LEU A 116 1.93 4.93 13.47
C LEU A 116 3.02 5.32 12.46
N ASN A 117 2.84 6.43 11.71
CA ASN A 117 3.71 6.82 10.60
C ASN A 117 3.84 5.77 9.47
N GLY A 118 2.91 4.82 9.38
CA GLY A 118 2.98 3.73 8.40
C GLY A 118 3.00 4.23 6.95
N THR A 119 2.39 5.38 6.62
CA THR A 119 2.54 6.01 5.30
C THR A 119 4.01 6.25 4.96
N GLN A 120 4.82 6.74 5.90
CA GLN A 120 6.24 6.99 5.67
C GLN A 120 7.01 5.68 5.51
N VAL A 121 6.69 4.64 6.28
CA VAL A 121 7.28 3.30 6.13
C VAL A 121 7.00 2.75 4.72
N MET A 122 5.75 2.84 4.24
CA MET A 122 5.40 2.42 2.87
C MET A 122 6.16 3.24 1.81
N LEU A 123 6.28 4.56 2.00
CA LEU A 123 7.02 5.43 1.08
C LEU A 123 8.52 5.13 1.07
N ARG A 124 9.15 4.84 2.20
CA ARG A 124 10.55 4.40 2.23
C ARG A 124 10.72 3.05 1.55
N THR A 125 9.80 2.12 1.80
CA THR A 125 9.83 0.77 1.22
C THR A 125 9.71 0.82 -0.31
N ILE A 126 8.80 1.63 -0.85
CA ILE A 126 8.63 1.75 -2.31
C ILE A 126 9.82 2.42 -2.99
N ILE A 127 10.46 3.41 -2.36
CA ILE A 127 11.71 4.01 -2.86
C ILE A 127 12.81 2.95 -2.95
N THR A 128 13.01 2.20 -1.87
CA THR A 128 14.03 1.13 -1.83
C THR A 128 13.73 0.01 -2.83
N THR A 129 12.46 -0.32 -3.03
CA THR A 129 12.04 -1.38 -3.95
C THR A 129 12.23 -0.96 -5.40
N HIS A 130 11.73 0.22 -5.77
CA HIS A 130 11.82 0.76 -7.13
C HIS A 130 13.26 1.13 -7.53
N GLY A 131 14.13 1.43 -6.56
CA GLY A 131 15.54 1.74 -6.83
C GLY A 131 16.40 0.55 -7.25
N LYS A 132 15.91 -0.69 -7.08
CA LYS A 132 16.66 -1.90 -7.45
C LYS A 132 16.52 -2.15 -8.96
N ARG A 133 17.65 -2.17 -9.69
CA ARG A 133 17.69 -2.38 -11.14
C ARG A 133 17.37 -3.82 -11.57
N ASP A 134 17.59 -4.79 -10.69
CA ASP A 134 17.35 -6.21 -10.95
C ASP A 134 15.99 -6.62 -10.34
N GLY A 135 14.91 -6.30 -11.05
CA GLY A 135 13.56 -6.67 -10.66
C GLY A 135 13.39 -8.19 -10.68
N ASN A 136 13.05 -8.78 -9.54
CA ASN A 136 12.58 -10.16 -9.46
C ASN A 136 11.06 -10.19 -9.21
N VAL A 137 10.44 -11.37 -9.36
CA VAL A 137 8.98 -11.51 -9.19
C VAL A 137 8.52 -11.03 -7.81
N GLY A 138 9.34 -11.22 -6.76
CA GLY A 138 9.03 -10.76 -5.41
C GLY A 138 8.99 -9.23 -5.29
N THR A 139 9.95 -8.52 -5.88
CA THR A 139 9.99 -7.05 -5.85
C THR A 139 8.84 -6.43 -6.64
N GLU A 140 8.42 -7.05 -7.75
CA GLU A 140 7.24 -6.61 -8.51
C GLU A 140 5.95 -6.80 -7.70
N LEU A 141 5.75 -7.97 -7.09
CA LEU A 141 4.57 -8.21 -6.24
C LEU A 141 4.51 -7.21 -5.07
N MET A 142 5.65 -6.97 -4.43
CA MET A 142 5.76 -5.99 -3.35
C MET A 142 5.47 -4.56 -3.85
N LEU A 143 5.96 -4.17 -5.02
CA LEU A 143 5.63 -2.87 -5.64
C LEU A 143 4.12 -2.72 -5.87
N HIS A 144 3.48 -3.75 -6.41
CA HIS A 144 2.03 -3.76 -6.61
C HIS A 144 1.30 -3.57 -5.27
N ASP A 145 1.70 -4.29 -4.23
CA ASP A 145 1.07 -4.18 -2.92
C ASP A 145 1.25 -2.77 -2.32
N LEU A 146 2.46 -2.23 -2.39
CA LEU A 146 2.77 -0.89 -1.90
C LEU A 146 1.96 0.20 -2.60
N VAL A 147 1.83 0.12 -3.93
CA VAL A 147 1.01 1.07 -4.71
C VAL A 147 -0.46 1.01 -4.27
N TRP A 148 -1.01 -0.18 -4.05
CA TRP A 148 -2.37 -0.34 -3.56
C TRP A 148 -2.56 0.21 -2.14
N ILE A 149 -1.61 -0.06 -1.25
CA ILE A 149 -1.63 0.46 0.13
C ILE A 149 -1.56 1.98 0.11
N LEU A 150 -0.62 2.57 -0.63
CA LEU A 150 -0.48 4.03 -0.74
C LEU A 150 -1.73 4.68 -1.34
N ALA A 151 -2.38 4.06 -2.32
CA ALA A 151 -3.66 4.53 -2.85
C ALA A 151 -4.81 4.46 -1.83
N ALA A 152 -4.78 3.48 -0.91
CA ALA A 152 -5.75 3.37 0.18
C ALA A 152 -5.50 4.43 1.27
N LEU A 153 -4.24 4.77 1.54
CA LEU A 153 -3.85 5.73 2.58
C LEU A 153 -3.93 7.18 2.11
N SER A 154 -3.56 7.47 0.85
CA SER A 154 -3.36 8.84 0.36
C SER A 154 -4.58 9.75 0.49
N PRO A 155 -5.83 9.31 0.27
CA PRO A 155 -7.00 10.19 0.45
C PRO A 155 -7.35 10.43 1.93
N LYS A 156 -6.83 9.60 2.84
CA LYS A 156 -7.11 9.62 4.29
C LYS A 156 -6.03 10.35 5.09
N ASP A 157 -4.80 10.35 4.60
CA ASP A 157 -3.67 11.01 5.23
C ASP A 157 -3.58 12.46 4.75
N THR A 158 -4.06 13.40 5.56
CA THR A 158 -4.07 14.84 5.23
C THR A 158 -2.67 15.41 5.00
N LYS A 159 -1.62 14.74 5.50
CA LYS A 159 -0.22 15.11 5.32
C LYS A 159 0.48 14.29 4.23
N PHE A 160 -0.27 13.55 3.40
CA PHE A 160 0.29 12.65 2.38
C PHE A 160 1.29 13.34 1.46
N ALA A 161 0.88 14.41 0.77
CA ALA A 161 1.74 15.14 -0.17
C ALA A 161 2.99 15.73 0.53
N MET A 162 2.85 16.21 1.76
CA MET A 162 3.97 16.68 2.57
C MET A 162 4.96 15.55 2.88
N LYS A 163 4.48 14.36 3.28
CA LYS A 163 5.33 13.19 3.55
C LYS A 163 6.08 12.73 2.30
N VAL A 164 5.42 12.67 1.14
CA VAL A 164 6.04 12.34 -0.14
C VAL A 164 7.13 13.35 -0.51
N ARG A 165 6.85 14.65 -0.32
CA ARG A 165 7.82 15.72 -0.56
C ARG A 165 9.04 15.62 0.35
N MET A 166 8.84 15.47 1.67
CA MET A 166 9.93 15.40 2.64
C MET A 166 10.83 14.18 2.47
N LEU A 167 10.31 13.09 1.89
CA LEU A 167 11.08 11.90 1.53
C LEU A 167 11.70 11.99 0.12
N GLY A 168 11.52 13.10 -0.60
CA GLY A 168 12.08 13.30 -1.94
C GLY A 168 11.49 12.39 -3.03
N CYS A 169 10.35 11.73 -2.79
CA CYS A 169 9.85 10.68 -3.68
C CYS A 169 8.71 11.10 -4.61
N VAL A 170 8.49 12.40 -4.80
CA VAL A 170 7.48 12.92 -5.75
C VAL A 170 7.76 12.42 -7.18
N ARG A 171 9.02 12.55 -7.63
CA ARG A 171 9.46 12.06 -8.95
C ARG A 171 9.38 10.54 -9.07
N THR A 172 9.69 9.82 -7.99
CA THR A 172 9.55 8.35 -7.95
C THR A 172 8.10 7.93 -8.20
N MET A 173 7.11 8.63 -7.62
CA MET A 173 5.69 8.34 -7.91
C MET A 173 5.32 8.59 -9.37
N HIS A 174 5.84 9.67 -9.97
CA HIS A 174 5.65 9.93 -11.39
C HIS A 174 6.32 8.86 -12.27
N LEU A 175 7.53 8.43 -11.94
CA LEU A 175 8.25 7.40 -12.68
C LEU A 175 7.52 6.05 -12.64
N ILE A 176 6.98 5.67 -11.48
CA ILE A 176 6.13 4.46 -11.36
C ILE A 176 4.88 4.60 -12.24
N LEU A 177 4.21 5.76 -12.24
CA LEU A 177 3.09 5.99 -13.18
C LEU A 177 3.54 5.81 -14.63
N LYS A 178 4.65 6.43 -15.01
CA LYS A 178 5.19 6.38 -16.38
C LYS A 178 5.55 4.95 -16.81
N GLY A 179 6.02 4.11 -15.90
CA GLY A 179 6.36 2.71 -16.18
C GLY A 179 5.14 1.78 -16.27
N HIS A 180 4.04 2.11 -15.57
CA HIS A 180 2.93 1.17 -15.35
C HIS A 180 1.54 1.71 -15.75
N PHE A 181 1.46 2.81 -16.51
CA PHE A 181 0.14 3.39 -16.87
C PHE A 181 -0.71 2.50 -17.78
N THR A 182 -0.10 1.55 -18.50
CA THR A 182 -0.80 0.56 -19.32
C THR A 182 -1.22 -0.68 -18.52
N ASP A 183 -0.72 -0.85 -17.29
CA ASP A 183 -1.12 -1.96 -16.43
C ASP A 183 -2.49 -1.70 -15.81
N ASN A 184 -3.48 -2.47 -16.29
CA ASN A 184 -4.86 -2.43 -15.81
C ASN A 184 -5.02 -2.65 -14.30
N LYS A 185 -4.07 -3.31 -13.63
CA LYS A 185 -4.10 -3.55 -12.18
C LYS A 185 -3.54 -2.38 -11.38
N LEU A 186 -2.71 -1.53 -11.98
CA LEU A 186 -2.00 -0.44 -11.30
C LEU A 186 -2.44 0.96 -11.72
N ILE A 187 -2.99 1.14 -12.92
CA ILE A 187 -3.39 2.47 -13.38
C ILE A 187 -4.37 3.16 -12.42
N PHE A 188 -5.34 2.42 -11.88
CA PHE A 188 -6.30 2.98 -10.93
C PHE A 188 -5.64 3.49 -9.63
N PRO A 189 -4.92 2.66 -8.85
CA PRO A 189 -4.29 3.14 -7.62
C PRO A 189 -3.22 4.23 -7.89
N LEU A 190 -2.51 4.17 -9.01
CA LEU A 190 -1.54 5.21 -9.39
C LEU A 190 -2.22 6.56 -9.64
N LEU A 191 -3.34 6.59 -10.37
CA LEU A 191 -4.11 7.82 -10.57
C LEU A 191 -4.67 8.38 -9.25
N VAL A 192 -5.06 7.52 -8.30
CA VAL A 192 -5.48 7.97 -6.96
C VAL A 192 -4.33 8.67 -6.24
N ILE A 193 -3.13 8.08 -6.22
CA ILE A 193 -1.94 8.68 -5.59
C ILE A 193 -1.60 10.02 -6.24
N MET A 194 -1.52 10.03 -7.57
CA MET A 194 -1.11 11.21 -8.32
C MET A 194 -2.11 12.36 -8.18
N LYS A 195 -3.42 12.08 -8.12
CA LYS A 195 -4.43 13.08 -7.78
C LYS A 195 -4.18 13.72 -6.40
N GLN A 196 -3.79 12.94 -5.39
CA GLN A 196 -3.50 13.53 -4.06
C GLN A 196 -2.23 14.39 -4.07
N LEU A 197 -1.25 14.06 -4.91
CA LEU A 197 -0.08 14.92 -5.12
C LEU A 197 -0.45 16.20 -5.89
N ALA A 198 -1.30 16.09 -6.91
CA ALA A 198 -1.70 17.22 -7.74
C ALA A 198 -2.51 18.30 -6.95
N LYS A 199 -3.14 17.93 -5.84
CA LYS A 199 -3.83 18.88 -4.95
C LYS A 199 -2.89 19.84 -4.23
N ASN A 200 -1.62 19.49 -4.05
CA ASN A 200 -0.66 20.34 -3.34
C ASN A 200 0.20 21.10 -4.37
N PRO A 201 0.18 22.45 -4.38
CA PRO A 201 0.87 23.25 -5.39
C PRO A 201 2.36 22.96 -5.54
N VAL A 202 3.04 22.65 -4.43
CA VAL A 202 4.49 22.38 -4.44
C VAL A 202 4.79 21.05 -5.11
N THR A 203 4.07 19.98 -4.75
CA THR A 203 4.24 18.68 -5.44
C THR A 203 3.78 18.76 -6.89
N THR A 204 2.74 19.52 -7.19
CA THR A 204 2.31 19.81 -8.56
C THR A 204 3.40 20.47 -9.40
N SER A 205 4.03 21.53 -8.89
CA SER A 205 5.14 22.20 -9.60
C SER A 205 6.29 21.25 -9.87
N ILE A 206 6.63 20.37 -8.90
CA ILE A 206 7.66 19.34 -9.09
C ILE A 206 7.25 18.35 -10.19
N LEU A 207 5.99 17.89 -10.19
CA LEU A 207 5.47 16.95 -11.18
C LEU A 207 5.45 17.55 -12.60
N ILE A 208 5.02 18.80 -12.76
CA ILE A 208 5.01 19.50 -14.05
C ILE A 208 6.43 19.61 -14.59
N ARG A 209 7.39 20.04 -13.76
CA ARG A 209 8.82 20.12 -14.14
C ARG A 209 9.42 18.76 -14.49
N ASP A 210 8.91 17.69 -13.90
CA ASP A 210 9.31 16.31 -14.18
C ASP A 210 8.66 15.72 -15.44
N GLY A 211 7.78 16.48 -16.12
CA GLY A 211 7.11 16.08 -17.35
C GLY A 211 5.78 15.35 -17.17
N ALA A 212 5.12 15.48 -16.01
CA ALA A 212 3.87 14.79 -15.73
C ALA A 212 2.77 15.05 -16.76
N ILE A 213 2.70 16.25 -17.34
CA ILE A 213 1.70 16.58 -18.38
C ILE A 213 1.81 15.61 -19.56
N THR A 214 3.02 15.40 -20.09
CA THR A 214 3.24 14.47 -21.22
C THR A 214 2.90 13.02 -20.87
N THR A 215 3.14 12.60 -19.62
CA THR A 215 2.73 11.27 -19.15
C THR A 215 1.21 11.17 -19.07
N TYR A 216 0.51 12.21 -18.62
CA TYR A 216 -0.95 12.24 -18.53
C TYR A 216 -1.64 12.27 -19.89
N GLU A 217 -1.05 12.89 -20.90
CA GLU A 217 -1.52 12.80 -22.30
C GLU A 217 -1.50 11.34 -22.77
N ARG A 218 -0.41 10.61 -22.52
CA ARG A 218 -0.31 9.17 -22.86
C ARG A 218 -1.30 8.32 -22.07
N VAL A 219 -1.49 8.63 -20.78
CA VAL A 219 -2.49 7.97 -19.94
C VAL A 219 -3.89 8.19 -20.51
N LEU A 220 -4.23 9.42 -20.90
CA LEU A 220 -5.53 9.76 -21.48
C LEU A 220 -5.80 8.96 -22.76
N VAL A 221 -4.81 8.90 -23.67
CA VAL A 221 -4.88 8.07 -24.89
C VAL A 221 -5.09 6.59 -24.53
N SER A 222 -4.34 6.07 -23.56
CA SER A 222 -4.43 4.67 -23.14
C SER A 222 -5.77 4.31 -22.47
N LEU A 223 -6.43 5.24 -21.80
CA LEU A 223 -7.73 5.02 -21.16
C LEU A 223 -8.90 5.11 -22.16
N GLY A 224 -8.70 5.82 -23.26
CA GLY A 224 -9.76 6.17 -24.21
C GLY A 224 -10.78 7.15 -23.61
N PHE A 225 -11.90 7.30 -24.31
CA PHE A 225 -12.91 8.33 -24.00
C PHE A 225 -14.16 7.80 -23.29
N ILE A 226 -14.12 6.55 -22.81
CA ILE A 226 -15.24 5.95 -22.09
C ILE A 226 -15.31 6.56 -20.67
N PRO A 227 -16.47 7.08 -20.22
CA PRO A 227 -16.65 7.65 -18.90
C PRO A 227 -16.44 6.63 -17.76
N THR A 228 -15.18 6.43 -17.37
CA THR A 228 -14.79 5.52 -16.29
C THR A 228 -14.26 6.30 -15.09
N ALA A 229 -14.20 5.64 -13.92
CA ALA A 229 -13.57 6.22 -12.73
C ALA A 229 -12.09 6.57 -12.98
N ARG A 230 -11.39 5.80 -13.83
CA ARG A 230 -10.00 6.05 -14.22
C ARG A 230 -9.89 7.34 -15.04
N LEU A 231 -10.75 7.50 -16.05
CA LEU A 231 -10.77 8.73 -16.86
C LEU A 231 -11.06 9.95 -15.98
N ARG A 232 -12.03 9.86 -15.05
CA ARG A 232 -12.35 10.94 -14.12
C ARG A 232 -11.16 11.34 -13.25
N LEU A 233 -10.45 10.37 -12.66
CA LEU A 233 -9.25 10.64 -11.87
C LEU A 233 -8.12 11.27 -12.71
N CYS A 234 -7.98 10.85 -13.97
CA CYS A 234 -7.02 11.41 -14.91
C CYS A 234 -7.32 12.91 -15.16
N LEU A 235 -8.57 13.22 -15.51
CA LEU A 235 -9.01 14.59 -15.79
C LEU A 235 -8.94 15.49 -14.54
N ASP A 236 -9.28 14.99 -13.36
CA ASP A 236 -9.15 15.73 -12.10
C ASP A 236 -7.69 16.19 -11.86
N ALA A 237 -6.71 15.31 -12.15
CA ALA A 237 -5.30 15.67 -11.99
C ALA A 237 -4.84 16.69 -13.04
N ILE A 238 -5.33 16.60 -14.28
CA ILE A 238 -5.05 17.58 -15.34
C ILE A 238 -5.60 18.96 -14.96
N ASP A 239 -6.80 19.04 -14.38
CA ASP A 239 -7.37 20.30 -13.87
C ASP A 239 -6.50 20.93 -12.77
N TYR A 240 -5.88 20.13 -11.91
CA TYR A 240 -4.93 20.66 -10.94
C TYR A 240 -3.63 21.16 -11.59
N PHE A 241 -3.15 20.49 -12.65
CA PHE A 241 -1.95 20.92 -13.38
C PHE A 241 -2.17 22.24 -14.10
N SER A 242 -3.32 22.45 -14.74
CA SER A 242 -3.62 23.69 -15.48
C SER A 242 -3.81 24.91 -14.56
N LYS A 243 -4.22 24.70 -13.31
CA LYS A 243 -4.38 25.78 -12.32
C LYS A 243 -3.06 26.24 -11.69
N ASN A 244 -2.00 25.45 -11.83
CA ASN A 244 -0.69 25.68 -11.20
C ASN A 244 0.46 25.71 -12.21
N SER A 245 0.15 25.76 -13.51
CA SER A 245 1.07 25.95 -14.63
C SER A 245 1.34 27.42 -14.89
#